data_AF-A0A950TXF7-F1
#
_entry.id   AF-A0A950TXF7-F1
#
_cell.length_a   1.000
_cell.length_b   1.000
_cell.length_c   1.000
_cell.angle_alpha   90.00
_cell.angle_beta   90.00
_cell.angle_gamma   90.00
#
_symmetry.space_group_name_H-M   'P 1'
#
loop_
_entity.id
_entity.type
_entity.pdbx_description
1 polymer ?
#
loop_
_entity_poly.entity_id
_entity_poly.type
_entity_poly.pdbx_seq_one_letter_code
_entity_poly.pdbx_strand_id
1 'polypeptide(L)'
;MHPRTVSEIIAAKFTDCVRRAVSCQLSAIEVIAAAEELTRCNESALARELYKLWIAHNPADPLLHAINFNYGVLLNESGQLADAQAAFTTAIEARPDFLSPYINLGTLLERAGNLDEAVKCWLEVVNRLPTVTADALKHKTVALKQMGRVLEANGRPDQAEAMFQACLDLNPNQRDVLQHWIAVRQTQCKWPVLAPWGSISSSMVMQALSPLSAAILIDDPVLQLANAWHYYRQDIASSLAQTTAGGWPTSGARGSRRLRIGYVSSDLREHAIGFLTAELFELHDRTNVEVLAYYCGPRTEDELQQRIRRAVDHWIDISDLTDQQAASRIVEDGIDILVDVNGYTKDARLKLFSLRPAPIIVNWLGFPGSMATPHHNYIIADQTIIPPDAERFYSEKIMRLPCYQPNDR
;
A
#
# COMPACT_ATOMS: atom_id res chain seq x y z
N MET A 1 43.95 24.38 -16.19
CA MET A 1 43.33 23.25 -15.46
C MET A 1 41.83 23.35 -15.66
N HIS A 2 41.21 22.43 -16.40
CA HIS A 2 39.74 22.37 -16.44
C HIS A 2 39.25 21.82 -15.08
N PRO A 3 38.21 22.41 -14.47
CA PRO A 3 37.61 21.88 -13.26
C PRO A 3 37.03 20.49 -13.56
N ARG A 4 37.38 19.49 -12.74
CA ARG A 4 36.83 18.13 -12.88
C ARG A 4 35.31 18.18 -12.73
N THR A 5 34.61 17.41 -13.54
CA THR A 5 33.16 17.26 -13.38
C THR A 5 32.85 16.51 -12.07
N VAL A 6 31.65 16.69 -11.52
CA VAL A 6 31.22 15.97 -10.31
C VAL A 6 31.35 14.45 -10.48
N SER A 7 31.04 13.94 -11.68
CA SER A 7 31.20 12.52 -12.04
C SER A 7 32.66 12.05 -11.98
N GLU A 8 33.61 12.85 -12.49
CA GLU A 8 35.04 12.53 -12.43
C GLU A 8 35.58 12.49 -10.99
N ILE A 9 35.05 13.35 -10.11
CA ILE A 9 35.42 13.37 -8.69
C ILE A 9 34.92 12.10 -8.01
N ILE A 10 33.67 11.69 -8.25
CA ILE A 10 33.07 10.47 -7.70
C ILE A 10 33.84 9.24 -8.19
N ALA A 11 34.12 9.14 -9.49
CA ALA A 11 34.86 8.02 -10.06
C ALA A 11 36.28 7.89 -9.48
N ALA A 12 36.98 9.02 -9.29
CA ALA A 12 38.31 9.03 -8.68
C ALA A 12 38.27 8.58 -7.21
N LYS A 13 37.29 9.06 -6.43
CA LYS A 13 37.09 8.63 -5.04
C LYS A 13 36.76 7.14 -4.92
N PHE A 14 35.84 6.65 -5.76
CA PHE A 14 35.48 5.24 -5.81
C PHE A 14 36.70 4.36 -6.12
N THR A 15 37.49 4.74 -7.14
CA THR A 15 38.71 4.01 -7.52
C THR A 15 39.73 3.95 -6.38
N ASP A 16 39.89 5.04 -5.63
CA ASP A 16 40.76 5.07 -4.46
C ASP A 16 40.24 4.14 -3.34
N CYS A 17 38.94 4.20 -3.04
CA CYS A 17 38.31 3.31 -2.07
C CYS A 17 38.46 1.84 -2.46
N VAL A 18 38.24 1.49 -3.73
CA VAL A 18 38.43 0.12 -4.25
C VAL A 18 39.88 -0.33 -4.08
N ARG A 19 40.85 0.51 -4.46
CA ARG A 19 42.28 0.18 -4.29
C ARG A 19 42.60 -0.12 -2.83
N ARG A 20 42.12 0.72 -1.91
CA ARG A 20 42.33 0.55 -0.47
C ARG A 20 41.57 -0.65 0.10
N ALA A 21 40.39 -0.97 -0.41
CA ALA A 21 39.62 -2.14 0.01
C ALA A 21 40.35 -3.44 -0.37
N VAL A 22 40.86 -3.52 -1.61
CA VAL A 22 41.60 -4.68 -2.13
C VAL A 22 42.97 -4.84 -1.46
N SER A 23 43.62 -3.74 -1.06
CA SER A 23 44.87 -3.78 -0.28
C SER A 23 44.67 -3.96 1.23
N CYS A 24 43.43 -4.19 1.69
CA CYS A 24 43.06 -4.31 3.11
C CYS A 24 43.44 -3.06 3.96
N GLN A 25 43.43 -1.88 3.35
CA GLN A 25 43.75 -0.56 3.95
C GLN A 25 42.53 0.35 4.10
N LEU A 26 41.34 -0.12 3.70
CA LEU A 26 40.07 0.56 3.94
C LEU A 26 39.38 -0.14 5.11
N SER A 27 39.20 0.56 6.23
CA SER A 27 38.50 -0.02 7.38
C SER A 27 37.01 -0.20 7.12
N ALA A 28 36.34 -1.02 7.93
CA ALA A 28 34.90 -1.22 7.86
C ALA A 28 34.09 0.09 8.01
N ILE A 29 34.55 1.01 8.85
CA ILE A 29 33.88 2.31 9.05
C ILE A 29 34.03 3.19 7.79
N GLU A 30 35.23 3.20 7.20
CA GLU A 30 35.49 3.98 6.00
C GLU A 30 34.72 3.45 4.79
N VAL A 31 34.60 2.13 4.63
CA VAL A 31 33.81 1.56 3.52
C VAL A 31 32.32 1.86 3.67
N ILE A 32 31.77 1.86 4.90
CA ILE A 32 30.38 2.27 5.15
C ILE A 32 30.18 3.74 4.76
N ALA A 33 31.05 4.64 5.24
CA ALA A 33 30.95 6.06 4.93
C ALA A 33 31.09 6.35 3.42
N ALA A 34 31.99 5.65 2.74
CA ALA A 34 32.17 5.77 1.30
C ALA A 34 30.94 5.26 0.53
N ALA A 35 30.36 4.12 0.93
CA ALA A 35 29.15 3.58 0.33
C ALA A 35 27.94 4.52 0.53
N GLU A 36 27.79 5.10 1.73
CA GLU A 36 26.74 6.09 2.01
C GLU A 36 26.89 7.36 1.15
N GLU A 37 28.12 7.84 0.93
CA GLU A 37 28.37 8.96 0.01
C GLU A 37 27.96 8.60 -1.43
N LEU A 38 28.32 7.41 -1.91
CA LEU A 38 27.94 6.94 -3.24
C LEU A 38 26.42 6.83 -3.39
N THR A 39 25.72 6.26 -2.41
CA THR A 39 24.26 6.17 -2.42
C THR A 39 23.60 7.56 -2.43
N ARG A 40 24.13 8.54 -1.66
CA ARG A 40 23.64 9.94 -1.72
C ARG A 40 23.86 10.61 -3.08
N CYS A 41 24.84 10.16 -3.84
CA CYS A 41 25.09 10.61 -5.21
C CYS A 41 24.30 9.82 -6.27
N ASN A 42 23.31 9.00 -5.89
CA ASN A 42 22.58 8.08 -6.78
C ASN A 42 23.46 7.01 -7.46
N GLU A 43 24.64 6.72 -6.89
CA GLU A 43 25.58 5.72 -7.39
C GLU A 43 25.53 4.42 -6.58
N SER A 44 24.32 3.95 -6.24
CA SER A 44 24.12 2.74 -5.41
C SER A 44 24.73 1.48 -6.04
N ALA A 45 24.90 1.44 -7.36
CA ALA A 45 25.60 0.35 -8.05
C ALA A 45 27.09 0.31 -7.67
N LEU A 46 27.75 1.47 -7.60
CA LEU A 46 29.14 1.57 -7.16
C LEU A 46 29.27 1.24 -5.67
N ALA A 47 28.32 1.68 -4.84
CA ALA A 47 28.29 1.31 -3.42
C ALA A 47 28.22 -0.21 -3.21
N ARG A 48 27.39 -0.92 -3.99
CA ARG A 48 27.31 -2.38 -3.98
C ARG A 48 28.62 -3.05 -4.38
N GLU A 49 29.25 -2.60 -5.47
CA GLU A 49 30.53 -3.15 -5.90
C GLU A 49 31.64 -2.89 -4.87
N LEU A 50 31.65 -1.72 -4.22
CA LEU A 50 32.59 -1.42 -3.15
C LEU A 50 32.44 -2.40 -1.98
N TYR A 51 31.22 -2.64 -1.50
CA TYR A 51 30.97 -3.61 -0.44
C TYR A 51 31.37 -5.03 -0.85
N LYS A 52 30.99 -5.47 -2.05
CA LYS A 52 31.33 -6.79 -2.58
C LYS A 52 32.85 -7.03 -2.60
N LEU A 53 33.60 -6.06 -3.12
CA LEU A 53 35.07 -6.13 -3.15
C LEU A 53 35.66 -6.11 -1.74
N TRP A 54 35.15 -5.23 -0.87
CA TRP A 54 35.63 -5.16 0.50
C TRP A 54 35.41 -6.47 1.26
N ILE A 55 34.23 -7.08 1.15
CA ILE A 55 33.89 -8.38 1.77
C ILE A 55 34.85 -9.47 1.29
N ALA A 56 35.15 -9.52 -0.01
CA ALA A 56 36.02 -10.54 -0.60
C ALA A 56 37.47 -10.47 -0.07
N HIS A 57 37.96 -9.29 0.28
CA HIS A 57 39.33 -9.07 0.74
C HIS A 57 39.48 -8.96 2.27
N ASN A 58 38.38 -8.80 3.01
CA ASN A 58 38.38 -8.63 4.47
C ASN A 58 37.46 -9.64 5.20
N PRO A 59 37.58 -10.97 4.94
CA PRO A 59 36.65 -11.98 5.46
C PRO A 59 36.76 -12.23 6.97
N ALA A 60 37.81 -11.73 7.62
CA ALA A 60 38.04 -11.90 9.07
C ALA A 60 37.73 -10.63 9.89
N ASP A 61 37.21 -9.57 9.25
CA ASP A 61 36.96 -8.31 9.95
C ASP A 61 35.82 -8.45 10.99
N PRO A 62 35.98 -7.94 12.22
CA PRO A 62 34.95 -8.05 13.26
C PRO A 62 33.60 -7.40 12.92
N LEU A 63 33.59 -6.44 12.00
CA LEU A 63 32.40 -5.71 11.55
C LEU A 63 31.80 -6.29 10.25
N LEU A 64 32.28 -7.45 9.79
CA LEU A 64 31.79 -8.10 8.57
C LEU A 64 30.26 -8.33 8.56
N HIS A 65 29.65 -8.62 9.71
CA HIS A 65 28.20 -8.74 9.86
C HIS A 65 27.45 -7.44 9.49
N ALA A 66 27.97 -6.28 9.89
CA ALA A 66 27.38 -4.97 9.58
C ALA A 66 27.56 -4.62 8.10
N ILE A 67 28.71 -4.97 7.52
CA ILE A 67 28.97 -4.79 6.09
C ILE A 67 28.05 -5.66 5.23
N ASN A 68 27.90 -6.95 5.56
CA ASN A 68 26.98 -7.85 4.86
C ASN A 68 25.53 -7.39 4.97
N PHE A 69 25.12 -6.86 6.13
CA PHE A 69 23.79 -6.28 6.28
C PHE A 69 23.57 -5.07 5.37
N ASN A 70 24.47 -4.09 5.38
CA ASN A 70 24.36 -2.91 4.52
C ASN A 70 24.39 -3.28 3.03
N TYR A 71 25.24 -4.24 2.66
CA TYR A 71 25.29 -4.79 1.31
C TYR A 71 23.95 -5.46 0.91
N GLY A 72 23.39 -6.28 1.80
CA GLY A 72 22.08 -6.91 1.61
C GLY A 72 20.94 -5.91 1.45
N VAL A 73 20.97 -4.79 2.18
CA VAL A 73 20.00 -3.70 2.01
C VAL A 73 20.07 -3.12 0.59
N LEU A 74 21.26 -2.78 0.10
CA LEU A 74 21.43 -2.24 -1.26
C LEU A 74 21.10 -3.24 -2.37
N LEU A 75 21.31 -4.54 -2.13
CA LEU A 75 20.92 -5.60 -3.05
C LEU A 75 19.39 -5.71 -3.15
N ASN A 76 18.70 -5.71 -2.01
CA ASN A 76 17.24 -5.72 -1.93
C ASN A 76 16.63 -4.52 -2.66
N GLU A 77 17.19 -3.31 -2.47
CA GLU A 77 16.75 -2.09 -3.18
C GLU A 77 16.88 -2.21 -4.71
N SER A 78 17.84 -3.01 -5.21
CA SER A 78 17.99 -3.30 -6.65
C SER A 78 17.21 -4.51 -7.16
N GLY A 79 16.40 -5.16 -6.32
CA GLY A 79 15.66 -6.36 -6.70
C GLY A 79 16.52 -7.63 -6.85
N GLN A 80 17.79 -7.61 -6.42
CA GLN A 80 18.65 -8.79 -6.37
C GLN A 80 18.33 -9.62 -5.11
N LEU A 81 17.12 -10.20 -5.08
CA LEU A 81 16.53 -10.77 -3.86
C LEU A 81 17.32 -11.98 -3.32
N ALA A 82 17.81 -12.85 -4.21
CA ALA A 82 18.57 -14.04 -3.82
C ALA A 82 19.91 -13.67 -3.15
N ASP A 83 20.63 -12.70 -3.74
CA ASP A 83 21.90 -12.21 -3.18
C ASP A 83 21.67 -11.47 -1.87
N ALA A 84 20.59 -10.68 -1.77
CA ALA A 84 20.21 -9.99 -0.55
C ALA A 84 19.93 -10.98 0.59
N GLN A 85 19.20 -12.07 0.29
CA GLN A 85 18.96 -13.14 1.25
C GLN A 85 20.27 -13.78 1.72
N ALA A 86 21.20 -14.09 0.81
CA ALA A 86 22.51 -14.66 1.15
C ALA A 86 23.35 -13.71 2.02
N ALA A 87 23.32 -12.40 1.73
CA ALA A 87 24.02 -11.38 2.50
C ALA A 87 23.44 -11.26 3.93
N PHE A 88 22.12 -11.27 4.09
CA PHE A 88 21.50 -11.26 5.43
C PHE A 88 21.80 -12.53 6.22
N THR A 89 21.76 -13.71 5.58
CA THR A 89 22.14 -14.98 6.24
C THR A 89 23.59 -14.94 6.71
N THR A 90 24.52 -14.49 5.86
CA THR A 90 25.94 -14.33 6.24
C THR A 90 26.10 -13.36 7.42
N ALA A 91 25.34 -12.25 7.45
CA ALA A 91 25.37 -11.32 8.57
C ALA A 91 24.91 -11.96 9.88
N ILE A 92 23.86 -12.80 9.82
CA ILE A 92 23.31 -13.54 10.96
C ILE A 92 24.32 -14.58 11.47
N GLU A 93 24.92 -15.35 10.57
CA GLU A 93 25.92 -16.37 10.92
C GLU A 93 27.16 -15.74 11.58
N ALA A 94 27.62 -14.60 11.05
CA ALA A 94 28.78 -13.88 11.59
C ALA A 94 28.50 -13.26 12.98
N ARG A 95 27.27 -12.82 13.24
CA ARG A 95 26.87 -12.30 14.55
C ARG A 95 25.38 -12.56 14.81
N PRO A 96 25.03 -13.68 15.47
CA PRO A 96 23.63 -14.02 15.70
C PRO A 96 22.87 -12.98 16.52
N ASP A 97 23.54 -12.24 17.42
CA ASP A 97 22.95 -11.16 18.25
C ASP A 97 22.71 -9.85 17.50
N PHE A 98 23.16 -9.75 16.25
CA PHE A 98 22.83 -8.62 15.40
C PHE A 98 21.46 -8.89 14.76
N LEU A 99 20.42 -8.25 15.30
CA LEU A 99 19.02 -8.62 15.00
C LEU A 99 18.42 -7.89 13.79
N SER A 100 19.01 -6.78 13.33
CA SER A 100 18.52 -6.02 12.16
C SER A 100 18.39 -6.87 10.87
N PRO A 101 19.33 -7.78 10.53
CA PRO A 101 19.20 -8.66 9.38
C PRO A 101 17.97 -9.58 9.43
N TYR A 102 17.52 -10.02 10.61
CA TYR A 102 16.36 -10.90 10.74
C TYR A 102 15.07 -10.21 10.28
N ILE A 103 14.92 -8.90 10.56
CA ILE A 103 13.76 -8.12 10.11
C ILE A 103 13.68 -8.06 8.58
N ASN A 104 14.82 -7.74 7.94
CA ASN A 104 14.91 -7.64 6.49
C ASN A 104 14.81 -8.99 5.80
N LEU A 105 15.44 -10.03 6.36
CA LEU A 105 15.31 -11.41 5.88
C LEU A 105 13.86 -11.89 5.95
N GLY A 106 13.15 -11.64 7.06
CA GLY A 106 11.73 -11.96 7.16
C GLY A 106 10.90 -11.28 6.08
N THR A 107 11.21 -10.03 5.74
CA THR A 107 10.52 -9.28 4.67
C THR A 107 10.80 -9.88 3.29
N LEU A 108 12.03 -10.35 3.02
CA LEU A 108 12.36 -11.05 1.79
C LEU A 108 11.66 -12.41 1.68
N LEU A 109 11.64 -13.17 2.78
CA LEU A 109 10.97 -14.46 2.85
C LEU A 109 9.47 -14.34 2.62
N GLU A 110 8.85 -13.29 3.19
CA GLU A 110 7.45 -12.98 2.95
C GLU A 110 7.17 -12.73 1.46
N ARG A 111 7.99 -11.89 0.80
CA ARG A 111 7.87 -11.61 -0.65
C ARG A 111 8.07 -12.87 -1.50
N ALA A 112 8.86 -13.82 -1.01
CA ALA A 112 9.07 -15.12 -1.65
C ALA A 112 7.97 -16.14 -1.35
N GLY A 113 6.98 -15.82 -0.50
CA GLY A 113 5.91 -16.73 -0.10
C GLY A 113 6.29 -17.71 1.02
N ASN A 114 7.47 -17.57 1.64
CA ASN A 114 7.94 -18.42 2.73
C ASN A 114 7.51 -17.83 4.09
N LEU A 115 6.20 -17.90 4.34
CA LEU A 115 5.54 -17.09 5.37
C LEU A 115 5.84 -17.58 6.79
N ASP A 116 5.94 -18.90 7.00
CA ASP A 116 6.30 -19.46 8.32
C ASP A 116 7.76 -19.12 8.67
N GLU A 117 8.68 -19.16 7.70
CA GLU A 117 10.08 -18.76 7.88
C GLU A 117 10.22 -17.26 8.16
N ALA A 118 9.42 -16.42 7.48
CA ALA A 118 9.37 -15.00 7.75
C ALA A 118 8.98 -14.71 9.20
N VAL A 119 7.92 -15.36 9.69
CA VAL A 119 7.44 -15.24 11.07
C VAL A 119 8.51 -15.73 12.06
N LYS A 120 9.23 -16.82 11.78
CA LYS A 120 10.35 -17.28 12.62
C LYS A 120 11.45 -16.23 12.74
N CYS A 121 11.84 -15.58 11.64
CA CYS A 121 12.85 -14.52 11.67
C CYS A 121 12.42 -13.34 12.56
N TRP A 122 11.18 -12.89 12.45
CA TRP A 122 10.69 -11.79 13.30
C TRP A 122 10.50 -12.21 14.77
N LEU A 123 10.15 -13.47 15.02
CA LEU A 123 10.03 -14.00 16.37
C LEU A 123 11.38 -13.99 17.11
N GLU A 124 12.49 -14.28 16.42
CA GLU A 124 13.85 -14.14 16.98
C GLU A 124 14.12 -12.71 17.48
N VAL A 125 13.71 -11.70 16.70
CA VAL A 125 13.85 -10.29 17.07
C VAL A 125 13.05 -9.97 18.34
N VAL A 126 11.79 -10.42 18.38
CA VAL A 126 10.89 -10.18 19.51
C VAL A 126 11.39 -10.85 20.79
N ASN A 127 11.92 -12.06 20.70
CA ASN A 127 12.37 -12.83 21.85
C ASN A 127 13.68 -12.32 22.44
N ARG A 128 14.58 -11.78 21.60
CA ARG A 128 15.96 -11.48 22.00
C ARG A 128 16.23 -10.00 22.27
N LEU A 129 15.47 -9.08 21.68
CA LEU A 129 15.62 -7.67 22.01
C LEU A 129 15.14 -7.38 23.45
N PRO A 130 15.85 -6.54 24.21
CA PRO A 130 15.34 -6.08 25.51
C PRO A 130 14.29 -4.97 25.30
N THR A 131 13.28 -4.87 26.16
CA THR A 131 12.21 -3.85 26.06
C THR A 131 12.57 -2.52 26.74
N VAL A 132 13.86 -2.21 26.91
CA VAL A 132 14.33 -1.09 27.74
C VAL A 132 14.90 0.09 26.94
N THR A 133 15.31 -0.13 25.68
CA THR A 133 15.84 0.94 24.82
C THR A 133 14.83 1.32 23.73
N ALA A 134 14.85 2.59 23.32
CA ALA A 134 13.95 3.10 22.28
C ALA A 134 14.12 2.35 20.94
N ASP A 135 15.36 2.07 20.54
CA ASP A 135 15.65 1.34 19.30
C ASP A 135 15.15 -0.11 19.36
N ALA A 136 15.32 -0.78 20.49
CA ALA A 136 14.84 -2.14 20.66
C ALA A 136 13.30 -2.20 20.64
N LEU A 137 12.63 -1.23 21.27
CA LEU A 137 11.17 -1.09 21.18
C LEU A 137 10.73 -0.89 19.73
N LYS A 138 11.37 0.02 18.98
CA LYS A 138 11.07 0.26 17.57
C LYS A 138 11.18 -1.02 16.74
N HIS A 139 12.27 -1.77 16.87
CA HIS A 139 12.48 -3.02 16.12
C HIS A 139 11.45 -4.11 16.50
N LYS A 140 11.13 -4.27 17.80
CA LYS A 140 10.07 -5.20 18.23
C LYS A 140 8.71 -4.81 17.67
N THR A 141 8.35 -3.54 17.75
CA THR A 141 7.08 -3.03 17.21
C THR A 141 6.96 -3.32 15.71
N VAL A 142 8.03 -3.07 14.94
CA VAL A 142 8.06 -3.41 13.51
C VAL A 142 7.88 -4.92 13.30
N ALA A 143 8.64 -5.76 14.00
CA ALA A 143 8.56 -7.21 13.88
C ALA A 143 7.16 -7.76 14.20
N LEU A 144 6.56 -7.35 15.32
CA LEU A 144 5.21 -7.76 15.74
C LEU A 144 4.15 -7.33 14.72
N LYS A 145 4.24 -6.09 14.21
CA LYS A 145 3.34 -5.59 13.18
C LYS A 145 3.43 -6.42 11.89
N GLN A 146 4.64 -6.74 11.43
CA GLN A 146 4.83 -7.56 10.22
C GLN A 146 4.30 -8.98 10.42
N MET A 147 4.59 -9.61 11.57
CA MET A 147 4.05 -10.92 11.92
C MET A 147 2.52 -10.90 11.91
N GLY A 148 1.90 -9.93 12.58
CA GLY A 148 0.43 -9.82 12.65
C GLY A 148 -0.21 -9.74 11.26
N ARG A 149 0.32 -8.88 10.37
CA ARG A 149 -0.17 -8.72 8.99
C ARG A 149 -0.05 -10.00 8.18
N VAL A 150 1.09 -10.69 8.27
CA VAL A 150 1.32 -11.95 7.55
C VAL A 150 0.41 -13.05 8.09
N LEU A 151 0.25 -13.15 9.40
CA LEU A 151 -0.63 -14.15 10.03
C LEU A 151 -2.10 -13.91 9.68
N GLU A 152 -2.54 -12.65 9.64
CA GLU A 152 -3.89 -12.27 9.20
C GLU A 152 -4.13 -12.68 7.75
N ALA A 153 -3.23 -12.31 6.83
CA ALA A 153 -3.34 -12.63 5.41
C ALA A 153 -3.39 -14.14 5.13
N ASN A 154 -2.85 -14.97 6.03
CA ASN A 154 -2.77 -16.42 5.91
C ASN A 154 -3.81 -17.18 6.76
N GLY A 155 -4.87 -16.51 7.19
CA GLY A 155 -5.97 -17.17 7.89
C GLY A 155 -5.58 -17.72 9.26
N ARG A 156 -4.62 -17.09 9.95
CA ARG A 156 -4.24 -17.41 11.34
C ARG A 156 -4.65 -16.28 12.30
N PRO A 157 -5.96 -15.98 12.43
CA PRO A 157 -6.42 -14.76 13.09
C PRO A 157 -6.13 -14.73 14.59
N ASP A 158 -6.15 -15.86 15.30
CA ASP A 158 -5.78 -15.91 16.72
C ASP A 158 -4.33 -15.48 16.96
N GLN A 159 -3.41 -15.94 16.11
CA GLN A 159 -2.00 -15.56 16.20
C GLN A 159 -1.80 -14.10 15.78
N ALA A 160 -2.50 -13.65 14.74
CA ALA A 160 -2.47 -12.25 14.30
C ALA A 160 -2.94 -11.29 15.40
N GLU A 161 -4.07 -11.60 16.05
CA GLU A 161 -4.61 -10.83 17.17
C GLU A 161 -3.59 -10.70 18.29
N ALA A 162 -2.93 -11.80 18.69
CA ALA A 162 -1.90 -11.79 19.72
C ALA A 162 -0.70 -10.89 19.34
N MET A 163 -0.27 -10.92 18.08
CA MET A 163 0.82 -10.07 17.59
C MET A 163 0.44 -8.59 17.58
N PHE A 164 -0.77 -8.25 17.12
CA PHE A 164 -1.25 -6.88 17.13
C PHE A 164 -1.45 -6.35 18.56
N GLN A 165 -1.97 -7.18 19.47
CA GLN A 165 -2.11 -6.81 20.87
C GLN A 165 -0.74 -6.53 21.50
N ALA A 166 0.23 -7.44 21.34
CA ALA A 166 1.60 -7.22 21.83
C ALA A 166 2.25 -5.97 21.20
N CYS A 167 1.99 -5.69 19.93
CA CYS A 167 2.48 -4.50 19.24
C CYS A 167 1.91 -3.20 19.88
N LEU A 168 0.62 -3.21 20.20
CA LEU A 168 -0.08 -2.08 20.81
C LEU A 168 0.25 -1.89 22.29
N ASP A 169 0.60 -2.96 23.00
CA ASP A 169 1.11 -2.88 24.37
C ASP A 169 2.50 -2.18 24.42
N LEU A 170 3.30 -2.27 23.35
CA LEU A 170 4.58 -1.53 23.24
C LEU A 170 4.36 -0.06 22.84
N ASN A 171 3.46 0.19 21.89
CA ASN A 171 3.10 1.54 21.47
C ASN A 171 1.60 1.60 21.11
N PRO A 172 0.77 2.20 21.97
CA PRO A 172 -0.67 2.23 21.76
C PRO A 172 -1.11 3.19 20.64
N ASN A 173 -0.24 4.13 20.23
CA ASN A 173 -0.57 5.14 19.22
C ASN A 173 -0.25 4.64 17.79
N GLN A 174 -0.89 3.53 17.39
CA GLN A 174 -0.73 2.91 16.07
C GLN A 174 -2.11 2.57 15.50
N ARG A 175 -2.74 3.56 14.86
CA ARG A 175 -4.12 3.45 14.34
C ARG A 175 -4.29 2.33 13.32
N ASP A 176 -3.32 2.14 12.43
CA ASP A 176 -3.33 1.08 11.44
C ASP A 176 -3.24 -0.31 12.08
N VAL A 177 -2.45 -0.48 13.14
CA VAL A 177 -2.40 -1.73 13.91
C VAL A 177 -3.74 -1.98 14.63
N LEU A 178 -4.36 -0.94 15.18
CA LEU A 178 -5.70 -1.04 15.76
C LEU A 178 -6.75 -1.44 14.70
N GLN A 179 -6.66 -0.94 13.47
CA GLN A 179 -7.56 -1.35 12.38
C GLN A 179 -7.47 -2.85 12.11
N HIS A 180 -6.25 -3.37 11.98
CA HIS A 180 -6.03 -4.79 11.78
C HIS A 180 -6.51 -5.62 12.99
N TRP A 181 -6.24 -5.17 14.22
CA TRP A 181 -6.72 -5.84 15.43
C TRP A 181 -8.26 -5.92 15.49
N ILE A 182 -8.96 -4.84 15.12
CA ILE A 182 -10.42 -4.82 15.02
C ILE A 182 -10.91 -5.81 13.95
N ALA A 183 -10.30 -5.76 12.76
CA ALA A 183 -10.69 -6.61 11.64
C ALA A 183 -10.54 -8.10 11.96
N VAL A 184 -9.41 -8.51 12.57
CA VAL A 184 -9.23 -9.92 12.97
C VAL A 184 -10.23 -10.35 14.05
N ARG A 185 -10.68 -9.46 14.94
CA ARG A 185 -11.73 -9.81 15.90
C ARG A 185 -13.09 -9.96 15.25
N GLN A 186 -13.40 -9.15 14.23
CA GLN A 186 -14.61 -9.30 13.42
C GLN A 186 -14.63 -10.65 12.70
N THR A 187 -13.53 -11.05 12.06
CA THR A 187 -13.45 -12.35 11.35
C THR A 187 -13.55 -13.55 12.29
N GLN A 188 -13.08 -13.41 13.53
CA GLN A 188 -13.20 -14.44 14.57
C GLN A 188 -14.56 -14.44 15.29
N CYS A 189 -15.44 -13.47 15.00
CA CYS A 189 -16.67 -13.26 15.77
C CYS A 189 -16.43 -13.08 17.29
N LYS A 190 -15.29 -12.49 17.70
CA LYS A 190 -14.95 -12.24 19.11
C LYS A 190 -15.61 -10.97 19.62
N TRP A 191 -16.68 -11.12 20.40
CA TRP A 191 -17.51 -10.02 20.88
C TRP A 191 -17.29 -9.74 22.38
N PRO A 192 -17.29 -8.47 22.83
CA PRO A 192 -17.43 -7.27 22.01
C PRO A 192 -16.17 -7.03 21.15
N VAL A 193 -16.38 -6.61 19.89
CA VAL A 193 -15.29 -6.36 18.94
C VAL A 193 -14.40 -5.22 19.46
N LEU A 194 -15.01 -4.14 19.97
CA LEU A 194 -14.31 -2.92 20.42
C LEU A 194 -13.93 -2.96 21.91
N ALA A 195 -13.53 -4.12 22.41
CA ALA A 195 -13.14 -4.29 23.81
C ALA A 195 -11.89 -3.43 24.14
N PRO A 196 -11.91 -2.54 25.14
CA PRO A 196 -10.71 -1.88 25.62
C PRO A 196 -9.84 -2.85 26.43
N TRP A 197 -8.53 -2.62 26.47
CA TRP A 197 -7.61 -3.35 27.35
C TRP A 197 -6.39 -2.49 27.68
N GLY A 198 -5.84 -2.63 28.88
CA GLY A 198 -4.62 -1.92 29.28
C GLY A 198 -4.70 -0.41 29.01
N SER A 199 -3.80 0.11 28.18
CA SER A 199 -3.76 1.51 27.74
C SER A 199 -4.66 1.84 26.54
N ILE A 200 -5.27 0.84 25.90
CA ILE A 200 -6.17 1.01 24.75
C ILE A 200 -7.58 1.31 25.25
N SER A 201 -8.01 2.56 25.08
CA SER A 201 -9.35 3.01 25.48
C SER A 201 -10.39 2.75 24.39
N SER A 202 -11.68 2.67 24.77
CA SER A 202 -12.79 2.54 23.82
C SER A 202 -12.80 3.66 22.76
N SER A 203 -12.39 4.87 23.13
CA SER A 203 -12.26 5.99 22.19
C SER A 203 -11.19 5.74 21.13
N MET A 204 -10.05 5.15 21.51
CA MET A 204 -8.98 4.83 20.55
C MET A 204 -9.45 3.77 19.55
N VAL A 205 -10.08 2.71 20.04
CA VAL A 205 -10.60 1.64 19.17
C VAL A 205 -11.69 2.18 18.23
N MET A 206 -12.60 3.01 18.74
CA MET A 206 -13.67 3.62 17.93
C MET A 206 -13.13 4.56 16.84
N GLN A 207 -12.11 5.37 17.15
CA GLN A 207 -11.48 6.27 16.15
C GLN A 207 -10.61 5.51 15.15
N ALA A 208 -10.13 4.31 15.52
CA ALA A 208 -9.33 3.50 14.63
C ALA A 208 -10.15 2.79 13.55
N LEU A 209 -11.42 2.46 13.80
CA LEU A 209 -12.30 1.77 12.85
C LEU A 209 -12.13 2.25 11.41
N SER A 210 -11.88 1.30 10.50
CA SER A 210 -12.01 1.57 9.06
C SER A 210 -13.49 1.74 8.70
N PRO A 211 -13.83 2.47 7.62
CA PRO A 211 -15.23 2.64 7.22
C PRO A 211 -15.92 1.32 6.87
N LEU A 212 -15.21 0.34 6.32
CA LEU A 212 -15.78 -0.99 6.08
C LEU A 212 -16.05 -1.75 7.37
N SER A 213 -15.11 -1.74 8.33
CA SER A 213 -15.34 -2.34 9.65
C SER A 213 -16.49 -1.65 10.40
N ALA A 214 -16.61 -0.33 10.27
CA ALA A 214 -17.72 0.44 10.83
C ALA A 214 -19.06 0.07 10.17
N ALA A 215 -19.12 -0.04 8.84
CA ALA A 215 -20.33 -0.43 8.11
C ALA A 215 -20.86 -1.81 8.51
N ILE A 216 -19.97 -2.73 8.92
CA ILE A 216 -20.34 -4.06 9.41
C ILE A 216 -20.85 -4.03 10.86
N LEU A 217 -20.30 -3.14 11.70
CA LEU A 217 -20.49 -3.19 13.16
C LEU A 217 -21.52 -2.17 13.68
N ILE A 218 -21.66 -1.03 13.01
CA ILE A 218 -22.40 0.13 13.49
C ILE A 218 -23.67 0.28 12.63
N ASP A 219 -24.82 0.37 13.27
CA ASP A 219 -26.13 0.59 12.64
C ASP A 219 -26.56 2.07 12.60
N ASP A 220 -25.87 2.94 13.34
CA ASP A 220 -26.09 4.40 13.30
C ASP A 220 -25.43 5.04 12.06
N PRO A 221 -26.22 5.58 11.11
CA PRO A 221 -25.69 6.13 9.86
C PRO A 221 -24.96 7.47 10.05
N VAL A 222 -25.21 8.21 11.13
CA VAL A 222 -24.45 9.42 11.48
C VAL A 222 -23.04 9.03 11.94
N LEU A 223 -22.92 7.97 12.74
CA LEU A 223 -21.62 7.45 13.16
C LEU A 223 -20.83 6.88 11.97
N GLN A 224 -21.48 6.17 11.04
CA GLN A 224 -20.83 5.72 9.81
C GLN A 224 -20.30 6.91 8.98
N LEU A 225 -21.12 7.95 8.76
CA LEU A 225 -20.71 9.16 8.04
C LEU A 225 -19.55 9.88 8.74
N ALA A 226 -19.61 10.01 10.07
CA ALA A 226 -18.55 10.63 10.87
C ALA A 226 -17.25 9.81 10.84
N ASN A 227 -17.35 8.48 10.87
CA ASN A 227 -16.20 7.58 10.75
C ASN A 227 -15.53 7.73 9.37
N ALA A 228 -16.31 7.70 8.29
CA ALA A 228 -15.81 7.91 6.93
C ALA A 228 -15.12 9.27 6.77
N TRP A 229 -15.73 10.35 7.29
CA TRP A 229 -15.12 11.69 7.28
C TRP A 229 -13.81 11.74 8.09
N HIS A 230 -13.79 11.11 9.27
CA HIS A 230 -12.59 11.04 10.09
C HIS A 230 -11.47 10.29 9.37
N TYR A 231 -11.78 9.13 8.77
CA TYR A 231 -10.83 8.36 7.97
C TYR A 231 -10.28 9.19 6.80
N TYR A 232 -11.15 9.85 6.03
CA TYR A 232 -10.72 10.76 4.96
C TYR A 232 -9.74 11.82 5.46
N ARG A 233 -10.04 12.50 6.56
CA ARG A 233 -9.17 13.57 7.08
C ARG A 233 -7.80 13.08 7.53
N GLN A 234 -7.74 11.89 8.11
CA GLN A 234 -6.49 11.34 8.64
C GLN A 234 -5.62 10.70 7.55
N ASP A 235 -6.22 9.85 6.71
CA ASP A 235 -5.48 8.94 5.83
C ASP A 235 -5.34 9.45 4.38
N ILE A 236 -6.23 10.36 3.97
CA ILE A 236 -6.35 10.79 2.57
C ILE A 236 -6.07 12.28 2.41
N ALA A 237 -6.70 13.15 3.21
CA ALA A 237 -6.64 14.60 3.01
C ALA A 237 -5.24 15.21 3.24
N SER A 238 -4.36 14.52 3.98
CA SER A 238 -2.99 14.98 4.26
C SER A 238 -2.11 15.10 3.01
N SER A 239 -2.52 14.54 1.86
CA SER A 239 -1.79 14.62 0.58
C SER A 239 -2.27 15.73 -0.37
N LEU A 240 -3.06 16.72 0.08
CA LEU A 240 -3.65 17.79 -0.76
C LEU A 240 -2.66 18.82 -1.36
N ALA A 241 -1.38 18.49 -1.51
CA ALA A 241 -0.46 19.31 -2.28
C ALA A 241 -0.70 19.08 -3.78
N GLN A 242 -1.43 20.02 -4.40
CA GLN A 242 -1.70 20.15 -5.84
C GLN A 242 -2.90 19.35 -6.35
N THR A 243 -4.06 20.02 -6.34
CA THR A 243 -5.16 19.67 -7.25
C THR A 243 -4.67 19.75 -8.70
N THR A 244 -4.87 18.70 -9.50
CA THR A 244 -4.76 18.73 -10.98
C THR A 244 -5.92 19.52 -11.63
N ALA A 245 -6.64 20.32 -10.86
CA ALA A 245 -7.87 21.04 -11.25
C ALA A 245 -7.68 22.10 -12.35
N GLY A 246 -6.47 22.27 -12.90
CA GLY A 246 -6.20 23.20 -14.00
C GLY A 246 -6.62 22.73 -15.39
N GLY A 247 -7.17 21.52 -15.55
CA GLY A 247 -7.26 20.86 -16.85
C GLY A 247 -8.62 20.33 -17.30
N TRP A 248 -9.73 20.57 -16.59
CA TRP A 248 -11.03 20.06 -17.07
C TRP A 248 -11.37 20.64 -18.43
N PRO A 249 -11.65 19.81 -19.46
CA PRO A 249 -12.37 20.30 -20.61
C PRO A 249 -13.68 20.90 -20.11
N THR A 250 -13.90 22.19 -20.36
CA THR A 250 -15.20 22.80 -20.06
C THR A 250 -16.27 22.02 -20.82
N SER A 251 -17.45 21.83 -20.23
CA SER A 251 -18.54 21.03 -20.82
C SER A 251 -18.93 21.45 -22.25
N GLY A 252 -18.58 22.67 -22.67
CA GLY A 252 -18.72 23.16 -24.04
C GLY A 252 -17.71 22.59 -25.06
N ALA A 253 -16.63 21.95 -24.64
CA ALA A 253 -15.58 21.38 -25.49
C ALA A 253 -15.84 19.91 -25.90
N ARG A 254 -16.92 19.28 -25.40
CA ARG A 254 -17.24 17.88 -25.73
C ARG A 254 -17.57 17.69 -27.22
N GLY A 255 -18.11 18.71 -27.90
CA GLY A 255 -18.52 18.58 -29.30
C GLY A 255 -19.45 17.38 -29.50
N SER A 256 -19.20 16.59 -30.56
CA SER A 256 -19.96 15.39 -30.92
C SER A 256 -19.39 14.08 -30.37
N ARG A 257 -18.38 14.11 -29.48
CA ARG A 257 -17.77 12.85 -28.97
C ARG A 257 -18.70 12.12 -28.00
N ARG A 258 -18.57 10.79 -27.94
CA ARG A 258 -19.24 9.92 -26.95
C ARG A 258 -18.88 10.34 -25.53
N LEU A 259 -19.81 10.12 -24.59
CA LEU A 259 -19.54 10.34 -23.17
C LEU A 259 -18.48 9.32 -22.71
N ARG A 260 -17.39 9.78 -22.10
CA ARG A 260 -16.33 8.92 -21.57
C ARG A 260 -16.57 8.59 -20.11
N ILE A 261 -16.80 7.31 -19.83
CA ILE A 261 -17.01 6.80 -18.47
C ILE A 261 -15.80 5.93 -18.09
N GLY A 262 -15.08 6.34 -17.05
CA GLY A 262 -13.97 5.59 -16.48
C GLY A 262 -14.42 4.81 -15.25
N TYR A 263 -14.09 3.53 -15.16
CA TYR A 263 -14.31 2.70 -13.96
C TYR A 263 -12.96 2.38 -13.33
N VAL A 264 -12.73 2.79 -12.09
CA VAL A 264 -11.51 2.46 -11.35
C VAL A 264 -11.82 1.34 -10.38
N SER A 265 -11.09 0.24 -10.47
CA SER A 265 -11.34 -0.91 -9.60
C SER A 265 -10.12 -1.85 -9.50
N SER A 266 -9.88 -2.37 -8.30
CA SER A 266 -8.96 -3.50 -8.05
C SER A 266 -9.59 -4.87 -8.30
N ASP A 267 -10.88 -4.90 -8.65
CA ASP A 267 -11.73 -6.08 -8.54
C ASP A 267 -12.39 -6.50 -9.86
N LEU A 268 -11.93 -5.97 -11.00
CA LEU A 268 -12.31 -6.42 -12.35
C LEU A 268 -11.57 -7.72 -12.71
N ARG A 269 -11.89 -8.78 -11.97
CA ARG A 269 -11.28 -10.11 -11.98
C ARG A 269 -12.23 -11.10 -11.30
N GLU A 270 -11.82 -12.34 -11.07
CA GLU A 270 -12.52 -13.32 -10.19
C GLU A 270 -12.67 -12.78 -8.76
N HIS A 271 -13.67 -11.92 -8.59
CA HIS A 271 -14.05 -11.20 -7.40
C HIS A 271 -15.51 -10.81 -7.54
N ALA A 272 -16.21 -10.57 -6.42
CA ALA A 272 -17.63 -10.24 -6.41
C ALA A 272 -17.98 -9.12 -7.40
N ILE A 273 -17.19 -8.04 -7.44
CA ILE A 273 -17.39 -6.93 -8.39
C ILE A 273 -17.27 -7.38 -9.84
N GLY A 274 -16.25 -8.17 -10.20
CA GLY A 274 -16.11 -8.69 -11.55
C GLY A 274 -17.33 -9.52 -11.97
N PHE A 275 -17.82 -10.41 -11.09
CA PHE A 275 -18.98 -11.26 -11.37
C PHE A 275 -20.26 -10.44 -11.53
N LEU A 276 -20.42 -9.36 -10.75
CA LEU A 276 -21.59 -8.48 -10.84
C LEU A 276 -21.58 -7.61 -12.12
N THR A 277 -20.40 -7.25 -12.62
CA THR A 277 -20.25 -6.18 -13.62
C THR A 277 -19.87 -6.64 -15.03
N ALA A 278 -19.52 -7.91 -15.25
CA ALA A 278 -19.07 -8.39 -16.55
C ALA A 278 -20.08 -8.12 -17.68
N GLU A 279 -21.33 -8.55 -17.53
CA GLU A 279 -22.40 -8.31 -18.51
C GLU A 279 -22.72 -6.81 -18.64
N LEU A 280 -22.61 -6.03 -17.55
CA LEU A 280 -22.83 -4.59 -17.60
C LEU A 280 -21.84 -3.91 -18.56
N PHE A 281 -20.58 -4.33 -18.58
CA PHE A 281 -19.63 -3.83 -19.56
C PHE A 281 -20.00 -4.21 -20.99
N GLU A 282 -20.49 -5.43 -21.22
CA GLU A 282 -20.90 -5.93 -22.53
C GLU A 282 -22.14 -5.19 -23.09
N LEU A 283 -23.03 -4.73 -22.22
CA LEU A 283 -24.31 -4.13 -22.58
C LEU A 283 -24.32 -2.60 -22.65
N HIS A 284 -23.22 -1.92 -22.31
CA HIS A 284 -23.14 -0.46 -22.48
C HIS A 284 -23.39 -0.06 -23.95
N ASP A 285 -24.24 0.93 -24.17
CA ASP A 285 -24.52 1.45 -25.51
C ASP A 285 -23.32 2.23 -26.07
N ARG A 286 -22.46 1.51 -26.78
CA ARG A 286 -21.24 2.04 -27.41
C ARG A 286 -21.51 3.11 -28.46
N THR A 287 -22.75 3.37 -28.88
CA THR A 287 -23.06 4.51 -29.76
C THR A 287 -23.05 5.84 -29.01
N ASN A 288 -23.38 5.82 -27.71
CA ASN A 288 -23.49 7.01 -26.86
C ASN A 288 -22.34 7.14 -25.85
N VAL A 289 -21.76 6.01 -25.42
CA VAL A 289 -20.70 5.98 -24.40
C VAL A 289 -19.42 5.30 -24.91
N GLU A 290 -18.29 5.77 -24.42
CA GLU A 290 -16.97 5.13 -24.53
C GLU A 290 -16.55 4.74 -23.11
N VAL A 291 -16.24 3.47 -22.88
CA VAL A 291 -15.94 2.92 -21.55
C VAL A 291 -14.48 2.57 -21.40
N LEU A 292 -13.88 3.13 -20.36
CA LEU A 292 -12.50 2.90 -19.97
C LEU A 292 -12.48 2.20 -18.60
N ALA A 293 -11.71 1.12 -18.49
CA ALA A 293 -11.48 0.45 -17.21
C ALA A 293 -10.03 0.71 -16.76
N TYR A 294 -9.88 1.28 -15.56
CA TYR A 294 -8.62 1.49 -14.87
C TYR A 294 -8.45 0.43 -13.79
N TYR A 295 -7.64 -0.57 -14.09
CA TYR A 295 -7.38 -1.68 -13.18
C TYR A 295 -6.24 -1.33 -12.23
N CYS A 296 -6.46 -1.50 -10.92
CA CYS A 296 -5.44 -1.25 -9.88
C CYS A 296 -5.24 -2.43 -8.92
N GLY A 297 -5.71 -3.61 -9.30
CA GLY A 297 -5.71 -4.79 -8.45
C GLY A 297 -4.46 -5.67 -8.59
N PRO A 298 -4.43 -6.81 -7.88
CA PRO A 298 -3.37 -7.81 -8.02
C PRO A 298 -3.24 -8.29 -9.46
N ARG A 299 -2.02 -8.59 -9.91
CA ARG A 299 -1.82 -9.22 -11.22
C ARG A 299 -2.47 -10.61 -11.24
N THR A 300 -3.34 -10.83 -12.20
CA THR A 300 -4.08 -12.07 -12.43
C THR A 300 -4.28 -12.24 -13.93
N GLU A 301 -4.59 -13.45 -14.37
CA GLU A 301 -4.93 -13.76 -15.76
C GLU A 301 -6.19 -14.64 -15.83
N ASP A 302 -7.13 -14.43 -14.91
CA ASP A 302 -8.37 -15.20 -14.87
C ASP A 302 -9.32 -14.91 -16.04
N GLU A 303 -10.21 -15.87 -16.33
CA GLU A 303 -11.10 -15.82 -17.49
C GLU A 303 -12.07 -14.63 -17.42
N LEU A 304 -12.52 -14.29 -16.20
CA LEU A 304 -13.44 -13.19 -15.97
C LEU A 304 -12.81 -11.83 -16.28
N GLN A 305 -11.55 -11.62 -15.86
CA GLN A 305 -10.81 -10.42 -16.24
C GLN A 305 -10.66 -10.32 -17.76
N GLN A 306 -10.34 -11.42 -18.45
CA GLN A 306 -10.22 -11.43 -19.90
C GLN A 306 -11.56 -11.11 -20.59
N ARG A 307 -12.69 -11.59 -20.05
CA ARG A 307 -14.04 -11.23 -20.52
C ARG A 307 -14.29 -9.74 -20.38
N ILE A 308 -14.07 -9.17 -19.20
CA ILE A 308 -14.25 -7.73 -18.94
C ILE A 308 -13.34 -6.89 -19.86
N ARG A 309 -12.08 -7.30 -20.02
CA ARG A 309 -11.10 -6.62 -20.88
C ARG A 309 -11.54 -6.56 -22.34
N ARG A 310 -12.24 -7.57 -22.84
CA ARG A 310 -12.82 -7.58 -24.20
C ARG A 310 -14.11 -6.75 -24.29
N ALA A 311 -14.81 -6.55 -23.18
CA ALA A 311 -16.09 -5.86 -23.13
C ALA A 311 -15.96 -4.33 -23.10
N VAL A 312 -14.84 -3.78 -22.60
CA VAL A 312 -14.58 -2.33 -22.52
C VAL A 312 -13.88 -1.80 -23.78
N ASP A 313 -14.05 -0.51 -24.09
CA ASP A 313 -13.34 0.13 -25.22
C ASP A 313 -11.83 0.21 -24.94
N HIS A 314 -11.45 0.52 -23.69
CA HIS A 314 -10.05 0.61 -23.26
C HIS A 314 -9.81 -0.03 -21.89
N TRP A 315 -8.75 -0.83 -21.80
CA TRP A 315 -8.25 -1.38 -20.55
C TRP A 315 -6.90 -0.75 -20.21
N ILE A 316 -6.82 -0.07 -19.07
CA ILE A 316 -5.63 0.63 -18.58
C ILE A 316 -5.22 0.03 -17.25
N ASP A 317 -4.07 -0.64 -17.22
CA ASP A 317 -3.46 -1.08 -15.96
C ASP A 317 -2.73 0.11 -15.32
N ILE A 318 -3.17 0.50 -14.12
CA ILE A 318 -2.59 1.58 -13.31
C ILE A 318 -1.92 1.06 -12.03
N SER A 319 -1.73 -0.25 -11.92
CA SER A 319 -1.20 -0.92 -10.71
C SER A 319 0.24 -0.49 -10.40
N ASP A 320 1.06 -0.27 -11.43
CA ASP A 320 2.45 0.20 -11.29
C ASP A 320 2.57 1.74 -11.26
N LEU A 321 1.46 2.47 -11.44
CA LEU A 321 1.46 3.93 -11.47
C LEU A 321 1.24 4.50 -10.06
N THR A 322 1.96 5.58 -9.73
CA THR A 322 1.63 6.42 -8.58
C THR A 322 0.24 7.05 -8.75
N ASP A 323 -0.40 7.48 -7.66
CA ASP A 323 -1.70 8.18 -7.75
C ASP A 323 -1.65 9.42 -8.64
N GLN A 324 -0.52 10.15 -8.63
CA GLN A 324 -0.32 11.31 -9.50
C GLN A 324 -0.25 10.92 -10.98
N GLN A 325 0.48 9.86 -11.32
CA GLN A 325 0.58 9.37 -12.70
C GLN A 325 -0.75 8.82 -13.21
N ALA A 326 -1.45 8.06 -12.37
CA ALA A 326 -2.79 7.56 -12.69
C ALA A 326 -3.79 8.72 -12.88
N ALA A 327 -3.73 9.75 -12.02
CA ALA A 327 -4.57 10.95 -12.18
C ALA A 327 -4.29 11.68 -13.49
N SER A 328 -3.02 11.94 -13.81
CA SER A 328 -2.63 12.56 -15.08
C SER A 328 -3.13 11.76 -16.28
N ARG A 329 -3.00 10.42 -16.23
CA ARG A 329 -3.50 9.54 -17.29
C ARG A 329 -5.02 9.67 -17.48
N ILE A 330 -5.79 9.65 -16.40
CA ILE A 330 -7.26 9.81 -16.47
C ILE A 330 -7.65 11.18 -17.03
N VAL A 331 -6.91 12.24 -16.70
CA VAL A 331 -7.11 13.59 -17.27
C VAL A 331 -6.80 13.62 -18.77
N GLU A 332 -5.69 13.01 -19.20
CA GLU A 332 -5.29 12.89 -20.61
C GLU A 332 -6.31 12.09 -21.44
N ASP A 333 -6.86 11.03 -20.84
CA ASP A 333 -7.94 10.22 -21.44
C ASP A 333 -9.27 11.02 -21.55
N GLY A 334 -9.39 12.17 -20.87
CA GLY A 334 -10.55 13.07 -20.98
C GLY A 334 -11.83 12.46 -20.43
N ILE A 335 -11.75 11.75 -19.31
CA ILE A 335 -12.90 11.13 -18.63
C ILE A 335 -13.91 12.20 -18.18
N ASP A 336 -15.19 12.01 -18.54
CA ASP A 336 -16.29 12.89 -18.13
C ASP A 336 -16.87 12.47 -16.77
N ILE A 337 -17.03 11.16 -16.58
CA ILE A 337 -17.55 10.55 -15.35
C ILE A 337 -16.57 9.45 -14.92
N LEU A 338 -15.99 9.60 -13.74
CA LEU A 338 -15.15 8.58 -13.13
C LEU A 338 -15.91 7.90 -12.00
N VAL A 339 -16.00 6.58 -12.07
CA VAL A 339 -16.71 5.74 -11.13
C VAL A 339 -15.69 5.05 -10.23
N ASP A 340 -15.74 5.36 -8.93
CA ASP A 340 -15.07 4.59 -7.88
C ASP A 340 -15.89 3.33 -7.61
N VAL A 341 -15.36 2.20 -8.08
CA VAL A 341 -16.00 0.88 -7.90
C VAL A 341 -15.45 0.15 -6.68
N ASN A 342 -14.47 0.73 -5.98
CA ASN A 342 -13.92 0.13 -4.76
C ASN A 342 -14.51 0.76 -3.50
N GLY A 343 -14.44 2.09 -3.38
CA GLY A 343 -14.65 2.82 -2.13
C GLY A 343 -13.69 2.38 -1.02
N TYR A 344 -14.10 2.43 0.26
CA TYR A 344 -13.25 2.06 1.41
C TYR A 344 -13.05 0.54 1.55
N THR A 345 -12.50 -0.10 0.53
CA THR A 345 -12.21 -1.53 0.46
C THR A 345 -10.72 -1.77 0.23
N LYS A 346 -10.30 -3.05 0.24
CA LYS A 346 -8.91 -3.45 0.05
C LYS A 346 -8.41 -3.04 -1.35
N ASP A 347 -7.17 -2.58 -1.43
CA ASP A 347 -6.49 -2.18 -2.67
C ASP A 347 -7.11 -0.94 -3.38
N ALA A 348 -8.06 -0.26 -2.73
CA ALA A 348 -8.66 0.96 -3.25
C ALA A 348 -7.64 2.11 -3.38
N ARG A 349 -7.74 2.88 -4.47
CA ARG A 349 -6.86 4.01 -4.77
C ARG A 349 -7.45 5.34 -4.29
N LEU A 350 -7.83 5.44 -3.02
CA LEU A 350 -8.61 6.57 -2.48
C LEU A 350 -7.97 7.95 -2.68
N LYS A 351 -6.63 8.04 -2.65
CA LYS A 351 -5.89 9.29 -2.89
C LYS A 351 -5.96 9.75 -4.35
N LEU A 352 -6.11 8.84 -5.31
CA LEU A 352 -6.35 9.17 -6.72
C LEU A 352 -7.56 10.10 -6.88
N PHE A 353 -8.67 9.77 -6.23
CA PHE A 353 -9.90 10.57 -6.30
C PHE A 353 -9.78 11.94 -5.63
N SER A 354 -8.90 12.06 -4.63
CA SER A 354 -8.61 13.34 -3.97
C SER A 354 -7.92 14.36 -4.88
N LEU A 355 -7.19 13.87 -5.91
CA LEU A 355 -6.58 14.71 -6.94
C LEU A 355 -7.61 15.29 -7.90
N ARG A 356 -8.82 14.71 -7.90
CA ARG A 356 -9.93 14.98 -8.82
C ARG A 356 -9.45 14.86 -10.26
N PRO A 357 -9.44 13.64 -10.84
CA PRO A 357 -9.03 13.38 -12.23
C PRO A 357 -10.20 13.22 -13.24
N ALA A 358 -11.47 13.32 -12.78
CA ALA A 358 -12.64 13.63 -13.63
C ALA A 358 -13.52 14.78 -13.05
N PRO A 359 -14.32 15.50 -13.87
CA PRO A 359 -15.17 16.59 -13.39
C PRO A 359 -16.37 16.09 -12.59
N ILE A 360 -16.82 14.85 -12.86
CA ILE A 360 -17.82 14.12 -12.09
C ILE A 360 -17.19 12.84 -11.57
N ILE A 361 -17.20 12.65 -10.24
CA ILE A 361 -16.75 11.43 -9.57
C ILE A 361 -17.95 10.79 -8.87
N VAL A 362 -18.12 9.48 -9.04
CA VAL A 362 -19.28 8.73 -8.58
C VAL A 362 -18.81 7.55 -7.73
N ASN A 363 -19.34 7.42 -6.52
CA ASN A 363 -19.23 6.19 -5.74
C ASN A 363 -20.28 5.18 -6.23
N TRP A 364 -19.87 3.96 -6.57
CA TRP A 364 -20.83 2.91 -6.93
C TRP A 364 -20.33 1.51 -6.63
N LEU A 365 -21.23 0.71 -6.07
CA LEU A 365 -21.18 -0.74 -5.92
C LEU A 365 -20.22 -1.29 -4.85
N GLY A 366 -18.92 -1.01 -4.92
CA GLY A 366 -17.92 -1.71 -4.08
C GLY A 366 -18.01 -1.45 -2.58
N PHE A 367 -18.29 -0.20 -2.20
CA PHE A 367 -18.42 0.19 -0.80
C PHE A 367 -19.88 0.55 -0.48
N PRO A 368 -20.53 -0.18 0.45
CA PRO A 368 -21.96 0.03 0.77
C PRO A 368 -22.14 1.17 1.77
N GLY A 369 -21.66 2.37 1.44
CA GLY A 369 -21.74 3.52 2.34
C GLY A 369 -21.31 4.84 1.69
N SER A 370 -21.49 5.94 2.42
CA SER A 370 -21.00 7.24 1.99
C SER A 370 -19.48 7.31 2.03
N MET A 371 -18.86 7.85 0.99
CA MET A 371 -17.43 8.12 0.98
C MET A 371 -17.06 9.26 1.92
N ALA A 372 -18.01 10.14 2.27
CA ALA A 372 -17.78 11.29 3.13
C ALA A 372 -16.57 12.14 2.66
N THR A 373 -16.47 12.43 1.36
CA THR A 373 -15.37 13.23 0.81
C THR A 373 -15.88 14.43 0.02
N PRO A 374 -15.08 15.51 -0.11
CA PRO A 374 -15.51 16.69 -0.87
C PRO A 374 -15.43 16.50 -2.40
N HIS A 375 -15.00 15.33 -2.86
CA HIS A 375 -14.73 15.08 -4.29
C HIS A 375 -15.66 14.04 -4.93
N HIS A 376 -16.28 13.13 -4.16
CA HIS A 376 -17.36 12.28 -4.70
C HIS A 376 -18.63 13.11 -4.85
N ASN A 377 -19.08 13.30 -6.09
CA ASN A 377 -20.24 14.12 -6.39
C ASN A 377 -21.56 13.36 -6.19
N TYR A 378 -21.56 12.10 -6.60
CA TYR A 378 -22.75 11.26 -6.60
C TYR A 378 -22.47 9.87 -6.03
N ILE A 379 -23.52 9.23 -5.53
CA ILE A 379 -23.56 7.79 -5.27
C ILE A 379 -24.71 7.18 -6.06
N ILE A 380 -24.45 6.07 -6.75
CA ILE A 380 -25.51 5.32 -7.45
C ILE A 380 -26.14 4.34 -6.47
N ALA A 381 -27.46 4.42 -6.33
CA ALA A 381 -28.25 3.63 -5.40
C ALA A 381 -29.64 3.32 -5.95
N ASP A 382 -30.53 2.77 -5.12
CA ASP A 382 -31.96 2.66 -5.40
C ASP A 382 -32.78 3.09 -4.18
N GLN A 383 -34.12 3.05 -4.29
CA GLN A 383 -35.02 3.47 -3.22
C GLN A 383 -35.00 2.53 -2.00
N THR A 384 -34.50 1.30 -2.15
CA THR A 384 -34.47 0.30 -1.10
C THR A 384 -33.25 0.49 -0.21
N ILE A 385 -32.06 0.59 -0.81
CA ILE A 385 -30.82 0.72 -0.05
C ILE A 385 -30.60 2.14 0.50
N ILE A 386 -31.11 3.16 -0.19
CA ILE A 386 -31.07 4.57 0.27
C ILE A 386 -32.46 5.19 0.07
N PRO A 387 -33.38 4.99 1.03
CA PRO A 387 -34.68 5.65 0.97
C PRO A 387 -34.54 7.18 1.11
N PRO A 388 -35.53 7.97 0.65
CA PRO A 388 -35.44 9.44 0.62
C PRO A 388 -35.12 10.11 1.97
N ASP A 389 -35.55 9.53 3.08
CA ASP A 389 -35.30 10.03 4.43
C ASP A 389 -33.88 9.72 4.96
N ALA A 390 -33.18 8.78 4.32
CA ALA A 390 -31.79 8.44 4.61
C ALA A 390 -30.78 9.30 3.83
N GLU A 391 -31.19 10.08 2.83
CA GLU A 391 -30.28 10.90 1.99
C GLU A 391 -29.40 11.84 2.81
N ARG A 392 -29.93 12.35 3.93
CA ARG A 392 -29.20 13.23 4.86
C ARG A 392 -27.93 12.60 5.48
N PHE A 393 -27.77 11.28 5.40
CA PHE A 393 -26.62 10.56 5.93
C PHE A 393 -25.54 10.28 4.88
N TYR A 394 -25.69 10.83 3.66
CA TYR A 394 -24.72 10.72 2.59
C TYR A 394 -24.17 12.10 2.23
N SER A 395 -22.85 12.17 2.02
CA SER A 395 -22.20 13.38 1.52
C SER A 395 -22.45 13.61 0.03
N GLU A 396 -22.64 12.52 -0.71
CA GLU A 396 -22.87 12.50 -2.14
C GLU A 396 -24.35 12.76 -2.46
N LYS A 397 -24.62 13.32 -3.64
CA LYS A 397 -26.00 13.34 -4.15
C LYS A 397 -26.43 11.95 -4.61
N ILE A 398 -27.63 11.53 -4.23
CA ILE A 398 -28.12 10.18 -4.57
C ILE A 398 -28.65 10.16 -6.01
N MET A 399 -28.09 9.30 -6.85
CA MET A 399 -28.61 8.98 -8.19
C MET A 399 -29.26 7.61 -8.16
N ARG A 400 -30.56 7.55 -8.46
CA ARG A 400 -31.34 6.31 -8.32
C ARG A 400 -31.52 5.56 -9.62
N LEU A 401 -31.25 4.26 -9.58
CA LEU A 401 -31.66 3.27 -10.57
C LEU A 401 -32.86 2.47 -10.02
N PRO A 402 -33.59 1.73 -10.86
CA PRO A 402 -34.60 0.77 -10.39
C PRO A 402 -34.01 -0.30 -9.45
N CYS A 403 -32.78 -0.73 -9.73
CA CYS A 403 -31.94 -1.55 -8.87
C CYS A 403 -30.50 -1.06 -9.04
N TYR A 404 -29.79 -0.82 -7.94
CA TYR A 404 -28.41 -0.31 -8.02
C TYR A 404 -27.39 -1.39 -8.41
N GLN A 405 -27.69 -2.65 -8.11
CA GLN A 405 -26.79 -3.79 -8.27
C GLN A 405 -27.06 -4.52 -9.61
N PRO A 406 -26.07 -4.60 -10.51
CA PRO A 406 -26.12 -5.48 -11.67
C PRO A 406 -25.82 -6.94 -11.24
N ASN A 407 -26.27 -7.91 -12.03
CA ASN A 407 -25.86 -9.31 -11.92
C ASN A 407 -25.69 -9.86 -13.35
N ASP A 408 -24.66 -10.67 -13.56
CA ASP A 408 -24.44 -11.45 -14.77
C ASP A 408 -25.47 -12.58 -14.86
N ARG A 409 -26.18 -12.67 -15.99
CA ARG A 409 -27.36 -13.54 -16.16
C ARG A 409 -27.08 -14.91 -16.75
#